data_AF-A0A1F6HQF1-F1
#
_entry.id   AF-A0A1F6HQF1-F1
#
_cell.length_a   1.000
_cell.length_b   1.000
_cell.length_c   1.000
_cell.angle_alpha   90.00
_cell.angle_beta   90.00
_cell.angle_gamma   90.00
#
_symmetry.space_group_name_H-M   'P 1'
#
loop_
_entity.id
_entity.type
_entity.pdbx_description
1 polymer ?
#
loop_
_entity_poly.entity_id
_entity_poly.type
_entity_poly.pdbx_seq_one_letter_code
_entity_poly.pdbx_strand_id
1 'polypeptide(L)'
;MGTSGTQIASDTLDAFSSAEISFSPDGKEVLAKLPATTYLLTSGSSNNNPQEVTNNLAAVETEWNTVKAEIDKKLMDLLSRNLKPVAKDSFSNMMPSATSDKLLYTASESATLPLVLKTKVPSLNSTPDQRKINKGNIYVYDIKEDKNFLIFDTANLKPGEKTPMFLWHPDSRHLVFTRDGKVNITEYDAGNLTTVFEGPFLNSLVFPWPDGTSIAIVARFSQDVPYNIYRIGLR
;
A
#
# COMPACT_ATOMS: atom_id res chain seq x y z
N MET A 1 -10.24 17.60 16.70
CA MET A 1 -11.21 18.23 15.76
C MET A 1 -11.44 17.22 14.65
N GLY A 2 -12.70 16.80 14.47
CA GLY A 2 -13.04 15.62 13.68
C GLY A 2 -12.70 15.80 12.21
N THR A 3 -11.96 14.85 11.65
CA THR A 3 -11.74 14.76 10.22
C THR A 3 -13.03 14.26 9.59
N SER A 4 -13.63 15.08 8.73
CA SER A 4 -14.74 14.67 7.88
C SER A 4 -14.25 13.61 6.90
N GLY A 5 -14.97 12.49 6.80
CA GLY A 5 -14.81 11.61 5.65
C GLY A 5 -15.24 12.38 4.39
N THR A 6 -14.37 12.48 3.40
CA THR A 6 -14.73 13.08 2.10
C THR A 6 -15.28 11.97 1.22
N GLN A 7 -16.55 12.07 0.83
CA GLN A 7 -17.12 11.19 -0.18
C GLN A 7 -16.47 11.52 -1.54
N ILE A 8 -15.82 10.53 -2.16
CA ILE A 8 -15.11 10.70 -3.43
C ILE A 8 -16.06 10.54 -4.62
N ALA A 9 -17.03 9.62 -4.55
CA ALA A 9 -18.08 9.44 -5.55
C ALA A 9 -19.35 8.86 -4.91
N SER A 10 -20.47 8.96 -5.60
CA SER A 10 -21.78 8.43 -5.18
C SER A 10 -22.37 7.57 -6.29
N ASP A 11 -23.18 6.57 -5.95
CA ASP A 11 -23.84 5.68 -6.92
C ASP A 11 -24.98 6.35 -7.73
N THR A 12 -25.02 7.68 -7.73
CA THR A 12 -26.09 8.47 -8.37
C THR A 12 -25.91 8.54 -9.88
N LEU A 13 -24.66 8.56 -10.36
CA LEU A 13 -24.34 8.62 -11.79
C LEU A 13 -24.11 7.22 -12.38
N ASP A 14 -23.37 6.38 -11.67
CA ASP A 14 -23.08 4.99 -12.03
C ASP A 14 -22.76 4.19 -10.75
N ALA A 15 -22.68 2.86 -10.81
CA ALA A 15 -22.53 1.98 -9.65
C ALA A 15 -21.09 1.92 -9.10
N PHE A 16 -20.48 3.06 -8.74
CA PHE A 16 -19.10 3.17 -8.25
C PHE A 16 -18.77 2.24 -7.07
N SER A 17 -19.75 1.91 -6.22
CA SER A 17 -19.60 0.91 -5.15
C SER A 17 -19.23 -0.49 -5.64
N SER A 18 -19.50 -0.80 -6.91
CA SER A 18 -19.18 -2.07 -7.56
C SER A 18 -17.95 -2.02 -8.47
N ALA A 19 -17.31 -0.85 -8.60
CA ALA A 19 -16.18 -0.66 -9.49
C ALA A 19 -14.91 -1.36 -8.98
N GLU A 20 -14.11 -1.85 -9.91
CA GLU A 20 -12.70 -2.16 -9.63
C GLU A 20 -11.93 -0.84 -9.52
N ILE A 21 -11.24 -0.65 -8.41
CA ILE A 21 -10.56 0.60 -8.07
C ILE A 21 -9.05 0.44 -8.21
N SER A 22 -8.39 1.35 -8.93
CA SER A 22 -6.94 1.51 -8.91
C SER A 22 -6.55 2.97 -8.70
N PHE A 23 -5.47 3.21 -7.95
CA PHE A 23 -4.98 4.56 -7.66
C PHE A 23 -3.82 4.91 -8.59
N SER A 24 -3.69 6.20 -8.92
CA SER A 24 -2.48 6.69 -9.56
C SER A 24 -1.27 6.44 -8.66
N PRO A 25 -0.06 6.33 -9.23
CA PRO A 25 1.16 6.10 -8.42
C PRO A 25 1.42 7.18 -7.36
N ASP A 26 0.94 8.40 -7.57
CA ASP A 26 1.03 9.52 -6.62
C ASP A 26 -0.21 9.66 -5.71
N GLY A 27 -1.20 8.77 -5.86
CA GLY A 27 -2.43 8.70 -5.07
C GLY A 27 -3.42 9.84 -5.30
N LYS A 28 -3.20 10.72 -6.29
CA LYS A 28 -4.08 11.87 -6.57
C LYS A 28 -5.30 11.54 -7.40
N GLU A 29 -5.24 10.46 -8.15
CA GLU A 29 -6.30 10.02 -9.04
C GLU A 29 -6.70 8.58 -8.76
N VAL A 30 -7.92 8.24 -9.17
CA VAL A 30 -8.52 6.92 -9.00
C VAL A 30 -9.21 6.54 -10.29
N LEU A 31 -8.84 5.40 -10.85
CA LEU A 31 -9.62 4.75 -11.90
C LEU A 31 -10.69 3.89 -11.23
N ALA A 32 -11.95 4.17 -11.56
CA ALA A 32 -13.09 3.35 -11.21
C ALA A 32 -13.60 2.63 -12.46
N LYS A 33 -13.29 1.34 -12.56
CA LYS A 33 -13.62 0.50 -13.70
C LYS A 33 -14.89 -0.31 -13.44
N LEU A 34 -15.89 -0.08 -14.27
CA LEU A 34 -17.16 -0.80 -14.31
C LEU A 34 -17.19 -1.72 -15.54
N PRO A 35 -18.19 -2.61 -15.67
CA PRO A 35 -18.23 -3.56 -16.78
C PRO A 35 -18.20 -2.93 -18.19
N ALA A 36 -18.77 -1.73 -18.36
CA ALA A 36 -18.88 -1.04 -19.65
C ALA A 36 -18.15 0.31 -19.71
N THR A 37 -17.90 0.92 -18.56
CA THR A 37 -17.40 2.30 -18.44
C THR A 37 -16.20 2.34 -17.51
N THR A 38 -15.30 3.31 -17.71
CA THR A 38 -14.21 3.59 -16.78
C THR A 38 -14.16 5.09 -16.53
N TYR A 39 -14.11 5.47 -15.26
CA TYR A 39 -14.06 6.85 -14.83
C TYR A 39 -12.72 7.17 -14.18
N LEU A 40 -12.19 8.36 -14.46
CA LEU A 40 -11.08 8.95 -13.73
C LEU A 40 -11.65 9.92 -12.68
N LEU A 41 -11.32 9.66 -11.42
CA LEU A 41 -11.75 10.42 -10.26
C LEU A 41 -10.53 11.09 -9.63
N THR A 42 -10.73 12.25 -9.02
CA THR A 42 -9.74 12.88 -8.14
C THR A 42 -9.92 12.36 -6.72
N SER A 43 -8.83 11.96 -6.04
CA SER A 43 -8.91 11.32 -4.71
C SER A 43 -9.21 12.31 -3.57
N GLY A 44 -8.93 13.59 -3.78
CA GLY A 44 -9.04 14.64 -2.76
C GLY A 44 -10.36 15.41 -2.74
N SER A 45 -11.31 15.11 -3.63
CA SER A 45 -12.55 15.88 -3.76
C SER A 45 -13.75 15.02 -4.18
N SER A 46 -14.97 15.56 -4.07
CA SER A 46 -16.18 14.89 -4.55
C SER A 46 -16.27 14.97 -6.07
N ASN A 47 -16.36 13.82 -6.73
CA ASN A 47 -16.40 13.71 -8.18
C ASN A 47 -17.86 13.66 -8.67
N ASN A 48 -18.54 14.82 -8.60
CA ASN A 48 -19.95 14.92 -9.00
C ASN A 48 -20.15 14.80 -10.53
N ASN A 49 -19.12 15.13 -11.31
CA ASN A 49 -19.09 14.96 -12.76
C ASN A 49 -17.74 14.36 -13.18
N PRO A 50 -17.52 13.07 -12.88
CA PRO A 50 -16.26 12.40 -13.14
C PRO A 50 -16.01 12.30 -14.65
N GLN A 51 -14.74 12.31 -15.03
CA GLN A 51 -14.36 12.18 -16.44
C GLN A 51 -14.46 10.70 -16.83
N GLU A 52 -15.30 10.38 -17.82
CA GLU A 52 -15.25 9.06 -18.44
C GLU A 52 -14.01 8.96 -19.33
N VAL A 53 -13.20 7.92 -19.12
CA VAL A 53 -11.93 7.69 -19.82
C VAL A 53 -11.90 6.35 -20.54
N THR A 54 -13.03 5.66 -20.72
CA THR A 54 -13.10 4.34 -21.38
C THR A 54 -12.33 4.28 -22.69
N ASN A 55 -12.53 5.25 -23.58
CA ASN A 55 -11.86 5.32 -24.89
C ASN A 55 -10.42 5.86 -24.83
N ASN A 56 -10.03 6.49 -23.71
CA ASN A 56 -8.72 7.11 -23.51
C ASN A 56 -7.90 6.40 -22.42
N LEU A 57 -8.31 5.21 -21.99
CA LEU A 57 -7.72 4.50 -20.85
C LEU A 57 -6.22 4.27 -21.05
N ALA A 58 -5.81 3.88 -22.26
CA ALA A 58 -4.40 3.66 -22.59
C ALA A 58 -3.54 4.94 -22.44
N ALA A 59 -4.11 6.13 -22.71
CA ALA A 59 -3.42 7.39 -22.51
C ALA A 59 -3.22 7.69 -21.03
N VAL A 60 -4.26 7.48 -20.21
CA VAL A 60 -4.19 7.62 -18.74
C VAL A 60 -3.16 6.66 -18.15
N GLU A 61 -3.18 5.39 -18.55
CA GLU A 61 -2.19 4.40 -18.09
C GLU A 61 -0.75 4.77 -18.48
N THR A 62 -0.56 5.35 -19.66
CA THR A 62 0.75 5.84 -20.12
C THR A 62 1.24 7.02 -19.26
N GLU A 63 0.35 7.95 -18.94
CA GLU A 63 0.65 9.06 -18.01
C GLU A 63 1.01 8.54 -16.62
N TRP A 64 0.21 7.62 -16.07
CA TRP A 64 0.50 7.00 -14.78
C TRP A 64 1.83 6.25 -14.78
N ASN A 65 2.17 5.52 -15.85
CA ASN A 65 3.48 4.89 -15.96
C ASN A 65 4.63 5.91 -15.96
N THR A 66 4.42 7.10 -16.53
CA THR A 66 5.40 8.20 -16.50
C THR A 66 5.55 8.75 -15.08
N VAL A 67 4.44 9.02 -14.38
CA VAL A 67 4.44 9.45 -12.97
C VAL A 67 5.13 8.41 -12.08
N LYS A 68 4.83 7.12 -12.30
CA LYS A 68 5.48 6.02 -11.59
C LYS A 68 6.99 6.03 -11.79
N ALA A 69 7.45 6.16 -13.03
CA ALA A 69 8.88 6.18 -13.33
C ALA A 69 9.60 7.37 -12.66
N GLU A 70 8.95 8.53 -12.56
CA GLU A 70 9.50 9.68 -11.82
C GLU A 70 9.57 9.44 -10.31
N ILE A 71 8.54 8.80 -9.72
CA ILE A 71 8.53 8.40 -8.32
C ILE A 71 9.63 7.37 -8.07
N ASP A 72 9.71 6.32 -8.87
CA ASP A 72 10.72 5.26 -8.77
C ASP A 72 12.12 5.86 -8.88
N LYS A 73 12.34 6.82 -9.79
CA LYS A 73 13.61 7.55 -9.90
C LYS A 73 13.93 8.30 -8.59
N LYS A 74 12.99 9.07 -8.06
CA LYS A 74 13.17 9.81 -6.79
C LYS A 74 13.46 8.86 -5.62
N LEU A 75 12.77 7.71 -5.56
CA LEU A 75 13.01 6.68 -4.55
C LEU A 75 14.41 6.09 -4.67
N MET A 76 14.84 5.74 -5.88
CA MET A 76 16.18 5.25 -6.12
C MET A 76 17.25 6.29 -5.78
N ASP A 77 16.94 7.58 -5.88
CA ASP A 77 17.84 8.66 -5.48
C ASP A 77 18.01 8.81 -3.96
N LEU A 78 17.06 8.34 -3.15
CA LEU A 78 17.17 8.25 -1.70
C LEU A 78 18.11 7.13 -1.23
N LEU A 79 18.31 6.10 -2.05
CA LEU A 79 19.12 4.94 -1.70
C LEU A 79 20.61 5.24 -1.79
N SER A 80 21.39 4.61 -0.92
CA SER A 80 22.85 4.77 -0.93
C SER A 80 23.47 4.19 -2.20
N ARG A 81 24.64 4.70 -2.59
CA ARG A 81 25.40 4.24 -3.77
C ARG A 81 25.59 2.72 -3.81
N ASN A 82 25.80 2.09 -2.67
CA ASN A 82 26.05 0.65 -2.58
C ASN A 82 24.76 -0.17 -2.67
N LEU A 83 23.63 0.37 -2.20
CA LEU A 83 22.35 -0.33 -2.23
C LEU A 83 21.66 -0.22 -3.59
N LYS A 84 21.81 0.91 -4.31
CA LYS A 84 21.16 1.16 -5.61
C LYS A 84 21.25 0.01 -6.61
N PRO A 85 22.40 -0.66 -6.85
CA PRO A 85 22.48 -1.77 -7.79
C PRO A 85 21.56 -2.93 -7.39
N VAL A 86 21.64 -3.38 -6.13
CA VAL A 86 20.83 -4.50 -5.63
C VAL A 86 19.35 -4.13 -5.58
N ALA A 87 19.01 -2.90 -5.20
CA ALA A 87 17.62 -2.45 -5.23
C ALA A 87 17.06 -2.42 -6.65
N LYS A 88 17.85 -1.97 -7.64
CA LYS A 88 17.43 -1.93 -9.04
C LYS A 88 17.10 -3.32 -9.59
N ASP A 89 17.93 -4.30 -9.26
CA ASP A 89 17.81 -5.65 -9.82
C ASP A 89 16.78 -6.49 -9.04
N SER A 90 16.74 -6.30 -7.71
CA SER A 90 16.03 -7.20 -6.81
C SER A 90 14.80 -6.61 -6.09
N PHE A 91 14.48 -5.31 -6.25
CA PHE A 91 13.29 -4.72 -5.61
C PHE A 91 12.18 -4.49 -6.63
N SER A 92 10.94 -4.77 -6.20
CA SER A 92 9.71 -4.50 -6.95
C SER A 92 8.61 -4.00 -6.01
N ASN A 93 7.56 -3.38 -6.56
CA ASN A 93 6.45 -2.81 -5.78
C ASN A 93 6.93 -1.92 -4.62
N MET A 94 7.92 -1.09 -4.90
CA MET A 94 8.54 -0.20 -3.93
C MET A 94 7.56 0.87 -3.48
N MET A 95 7.47 1.10 -2.18
CA MET A 95 6.58 2.11 -1.61
C MET A 95 7.25 2.81 -0.43
N PRO A 96 7.48 4.13 -0.49
CA PRO A 96 8.05 4.88 0.62
C PRO A 96 7.05 5.03 1.75
N SER A 97 7.55 5.05 2.98
CA SER A 97 6.83 5.63 4.12
C SER A 97 6.52 7.11 3.89
N ALA A 98 5.57 7.70 4.62
CA ALA A 98 5.20 9.12 4.47
C ALA A 98 6.39 10.08 4.70
N THR A 99 7.33 9.70 5.56
CA THR A 99 8.58 10.43 5.86
C THR A 99 9.74 10.05 4.95
N SER A 100 9.54 9.10 4.02
CA SER A 100 10.54 8.62 3.06
C SER A 100 11.85 8.13 3.68
N ASP A 101 11.83 7.71 4.95
CA ASP A 101 12.98 7.12 5.65
C ASP A 101 12.93 5.59 5.72
N LYS A 102 11.79 5.00 5.33
CA LYS A 102 11.63 3.57 5.12
C LYS A 102 11.04 3.27 3.76
N LEU A 103 11.41 2.11 3.22
CA LEU A 103 10.97 1.61 1.93
C LEU A 103 10.40 0.20 2.09
N LEU A 104 9.10 0.03 1.85
CA LEU A 104 8.49 -1.29 1.69
C LEU A 104 8.78 -1.77 0.26
N TYR A 105 9.13 -3.05 0.09
CA TYR A 105 9.33 -3.64 -1.23
C TYR A 105 9.06 -5.15 -1.22
N THR A 106 8.80 -5.69 -2.41
CA THR A 106 8.79 -7.13 -2.69
C THR A 106 10.09 -7.52 -3.39
N ALA A 107 10.75 -8.57 -2.91
CA ALA A 107 11.95 -9.10 -3.56
C ALA A 107 11.59 -9.75 -4.91
N SER A 108 12.02 -9.18 -6.03
CA SER A 108 11.80 -9.74 -7.37
C SER A 108 12.67 -10.97 -7.63
N GLU A 109 13.79 -11.09 -6.92
CA GLU A 109 14.73 -12.20 -6.92
C GLU A 109 15.41 -12.35 -5.55
N SER A 110 16.05 -13.50 -5.32
CA SER A 110 16.82 -13.72 -4.10
C SER A 110 18.20 -13.07 -4.23
N ALA A 111 18.63 -12.32 -3.21
CA ALA A 111 19.89 -11.58 -3.23
C ALA A 111 20.42 -11.38 -1.80
N THR A 112 21.59 -10.74 -1.69
CA THR A 112 22.14 -10.28 -0.41
C THR A 112 22.36 -8.78 -0.44
N LEU A 113 21.73 -8.06 0.48
CA LEU A 113 21.90 -6.63 0.62
C LEU A 113 23.29 -6.29 1.17
N PRO A 114 23.98 -5.29 0.60
CA PRO A 114 25.26 -4.85 1.12
C PRO A 114 25.08 -4.05 2.42
N LEU A 115 26.14 -3.99 3.22
CA LEU A 115 26.22 -3.04 4.34
C LEU A 115 26.54 -1.64 3.80
N VAL A 116 25.72 -0.67 4.18
CA VAL A 116 25.87 0.75 3.81
C VAL A 116 26.55 1.51 4.94
N LEU A 117 26.09 1.33 6.18
CA LEU A 117 26.66 1.96 7.36
C LEU A 117 27.72 1.06 7.98
N LYS A 118 28.98 1.49 7.90
CA LYS A 118 30.13 0.73 8.45
C LYS A 118 30.29 0.90 9.96
N THR A 119 29.84 2.03 10.50
CA THR A 119 29.89 2.34 11.93
C THR A 119 28.57 1.95 12.58
N LYS A 120 28.63 1.27 13.73
CA LYS A 120 27.43 0.96 14.52
C LYS A 120 26.79 2.26 14.99
N VAL A 121 25.66 2.62 14.41
CA VAL A 121 24.74 3.61 15.00
C VAL A 121 24.05 2.91 16.17
N PRO A 122 23.88 3.58 17.34
CA PRO A 122 23.00 3.06 18.38
C PRO A 122 21.62 2.83 17.76
N SER A 123 21.24 1.56 17.59
CA SER A 123 19.95 1.22 17.02
C SER A 123 18.90 1.24 18.11
N LEU A 124 17.77 1.90 17.84
CA LEU A 124 16.62 1.90 18.74
C LEU A 124 15.77 0.64 18.56
N ASN A 125 16.03 -0.14 17.50
CA ASN A 125 15.28 -1.33 17.15
C ASN A 125 16.13 -2.59 17.33
N SER A 126 15.73 -3.51 18.21
CA SER A 126 16.43 -4.78 18.45
C SER A 126 16.12 -5.88 17.45
N THR A 127 15.13 -5.69 16.57
CA THR A 127 14.73 -6.68 15.56
C THR A 127 15.92 -7.00 14.64
N PRO A 128 16.21 -8.30 14.41
CA PRO A 128 17.34 -8.71 13.60
C PRO A 128 17.24 -8.21 12.16
N ASP A 129 18.37 -7.72 11.66
CA ASP A 129 18.54 -7.30 10.26
C ASP A 129 18.66 -8.52 9.33
N GLN A 130 17.81 -8.58 8.31
CA GLN A 130 17.75 -9.65 7.31
C GLN A 130 18.36 -9.20 5.98
N ARG A 131 19.66 -9.43 5.80
CA ARG A 131 20.36 -9.09 4.54
C ARG A 131 20.14 -10.06 3.40
N LYS A 132 19.85 -11.32 3.70
CA LYS A 132 19.52 -12.31 2.68
C LYS A 132 18.03 -12.19 2.38
N ILE A 133 17.71 -11.74 1.17
CA ILE A 133 16.33 -11.63 0.71
C ILE A 133 15.99 -12.84 -0.16
N ASN A 134 14.74 -13.29 -0.05
CA ASN A 134 14.22 -14.40 -0.83
C ASN A 134 13.17 -13.87 -1.81
N LYS A 135 13.24 -14.32 -3.07
CA LYS A 135 12.27 -13.98 -4.09
C LYS A 135 10.82 -14.17 -3.60
N GLY A 136 9.98 -13.18 -3.86
CA GLY A 136 8.57 -13.14 -3.50
C GLY A 136 8.30 -12.60 -2.10
N ASN A 137 9.27 -12.66 -1.17
CA ASN A 137 9.08 -12.15 0.18
C ASN A 137 9.01 -10.62 0.21
N ILE A 138 8.32 -10.11 1.23
CA ILE A 138 8.08 -8.68 1.43
C ILE A 138 8.95 -8.21 2.59
N TYR A 139 9.58 -7.05 2.41
CA TYR A 139 10.53 -6.48 3.35
C TYR A 139 10.31 -4.99 3.51
N VAL A 140 10.75 -4.45 4.64
CA VAL A 140 10.97 -3.02 4.84
C VAL A 140 12.45 -2.76 5.03
N TYR A 141 12.99 -1.85 4.23
CA TYR A 141 14.33 -1.32 4.41
C TYR A 141 14.27 0.03 5.11
N ASP A 142 14.92 0.16 6.26
CA ASP A 142 15.15 1.41 6.97
C ASP A 142 16.41 2.10 6.42
N ILE A 143 16.21 3.24 5.77
CA ILE A 143 17.27 3.99 5.10
C ILE A 143 18.21 4.66 6.12
N LYS A 144 17.69 5.05 7.28
CA LYS A 144 18.46 5.76 8.31
C LYS A 144 19.32 4.82 9.14
N GLU A 145 18.77 3.66 9.51
CA GLU A 145 19.49 2.68 10.32
C GLU A 145 20.29 1.68 9.46
N ASP A 146 20.09 1.67 8.14
CA ASP A 146 20.60 0.62 7.25
C ASP A 146 20.23 -0.74 7.83
N LYS A 147 18.94 -1.03 7.89
CA LYS A 147 18.42 -2.32 8.35
C LYS A 147 17.32 -2.79 7.43
N ASN A 148 17.23 -4.11 7.26
CA ASN A 148 16.17 -4.72 6.47
C ASN A 148 15.37 -5.69 7.35
N PHE A 149 14.05 -5.58 7.31
CA PHE A 149 13.14 -6.39 8.12
C PHE A 149 12.23 -7.22 7.22
N LEU A 150 12.10 -8.51 7.53
CA LEU A 150 11.15 -9.38 6.85
C LEU A 150 9.74 -9.10 7.36
N ILE A 151 8.85 -8.69 6.45
CA ILE A 151 7.44 -8.43 6.75
C ILE A 151 6.59 -9.66 6.48
N PHE A 152 6.85 -10.34 5.36
CA PHE A 152 6.06 -11.48 4.96
C PHE A 152 6.91 -12.51 4.22
N ASP A 153 6.89 -13.74 4.73
CA ASP A 153 7.45 -14.90 4.05
C ASP A 153 6.35 -15.60 3.26
N THR A 154 6.51 -15.61 1.93
CA THR A 154 5.55 -16.25 1.02
C THR A 154 5.50 -17.76 1.18
N ALA A 155 6.50 -18.39 1.80
CA ALA A 155 6.43 -19.79 2.19
C ALA A 155 5.31 -20.09 3.20
N ASN A 156 4.80 -19.07 3.90
CA ASN A 156 3.69 -19.20 4.85
C ASN A 156 2.30 -19.10 4.21
N LEU A 157 2.21 -19.01 2.88
CA LEU A 157 0.92 -19.00 2.17
C LEU A 157 0.32 -20.39 2.13
N LYS A 158 -0.97 -20.49 2.47
CA LYS A 158 -1.75 -21.73 2.28
C LYS A 158 -2.02 -21.94 0.78
N PRO A 159 -2.24 -23.18 0.31
CA PRO A 159 -2.64 -23.43 -1.07
C PRO A 159 -3.88 -22.60 -1.47
N GLY A 160 -3.75 -21.81 -2.54
CA GLY A 160 -4.81 -20.93 -3.04
C GLY A 160 -4.91 -19.56 -2.34
N GLU A 161 -4.09 -19.29 -1.32
CA GLU A 161 -4.00 -17.99 -0.67
C GLU A 161 -3.20 -17.00 -1.55
N LYS A 162 -3.68 -15.75 -1.65
CA LYS A 162 -2.95 -14.67 -2.31
C LYS A 162 -2.01 -14.00 -1.32
N THR A 163 -0.87 -13.49 -1.82
CA THR A 163 0.01 -12.65 -1.01
C THR A 163 -0.76 -11.42 -0.50
N PRO A 164 -0.74 -11.15 0.82
CA PRO A 164 -1.39 -9.98 1.38
C PRO A 164 -0.74 -8.70 0.86
N MET A 165 -1.57 -7.72 0.54
CA MET A 165 -1.13 -6.38 0.18
C MET A 165 -0.90 -5.57 1.46
N PHE A 166 0.31 -5.02 1.62
CA PHE A 166 0.67 -4.16 2.74
C PHE A 166 0.66 -2.70 2.28
N LEU A 167 0.09 -1.82 3.10
CA LEU A 167 0.05 -0.38 2.90
C LEU A 167 0.63 0.36 4.11
N TRP A 168 1.31 1.47 3.87
CA TRP A 168 1.84 2.30 4.95
C TRP A 168 0.71 3.02 5.65
N HIS A 169 0.72 2.94 6.97
CA HIS A 169 0.02 3.89 7.79
C HIS A 169 0.72 5.27 7.72
N PRO A 170 -0.01 6.41 7.73
CA PRO A 170 0.58 7.75 7.61
C PRO A 170 1.61 8.14 8.67
N ASP A 171 1.67 7.41 9.78
CA ASP A 171 2.68 7.62 10.83
C ASP A 171 4.08 7.11 10.47
N SER A 172 4.27 6.50 9.29
CA SER A 172 5.52 5.88 8.82
C SER A 172 6.06 4.75 9.71
N ARG A 173 5.27 4.28 10.67
CA ARG A 173 5.66 3.24 11.64
C ARG A 173 4.90 1.95 11.44
N HIS A 174 3.66 2.02 10.96
CA HIS A 174 2.82 0.84 10.84
C HIS A 174 2.53 0.47 9.38
N LEU A 175 2.31 -0.81 9.17
CA LEU A 175 1.79 -1.39 7.94
C LEU A 175 0.41 -1.98 8.20
N VAL A 176 -0.55 -1.67 7.34
CA VAL A 176 -1.91 -2.22 7.34
C VAL A 176 -2.03 -3.25 6.22
N PHE A 177 -2.62 -4.41 6.50
CA PHE A 177 -2.83 -5.45 5.50
C PHE A 177 -4.06 -6.32 5.81
N THR A 178 -4.57 -6.99 4.79
CA THR A 178 -5.70 -7.93 4.92
C THR A 178 -5.22 -9.36 4.78
N ARG A 179 -5.63 -10.24 5.71
CA ARG A 179 -5.31 -11.67 5.67
C ARG A 179 -6.34 -12.45 6.47
N ASP A 180 -6.72 -13.64 5.98
CA ASP A 180 -7.66 -14.54 6.67
C ASP A 180 -8.99 -13.85 7.08
N GLY A 181 -9.50 -12.92 6.27
CA GLY A 181 -10.74 -12.18 6.58
C GLY A 181 -10.61 -11.21 7.75
N LYS A 182 -9.39 -10.75 8.04
CA LYS A 182 -9.07 -9.78 9.07
C LYS A 182 -8.29 -8.61 8.49
N VAL A 183 -8.53 -7.42 9.02
CA VAL A 183 -7.63 -6.28 8.83
C VAL A 183 -6.65 -6.26 10.00
N ASN A 184 -5.37 -6.30 9.67
CA ASN A 184 -4.28 -6.34 10.62
C ASN A 184 -3.40 -5.11 10.47
N ILE A 185 -2.76 -4.73 11.57
CA ILE A 185 -1.74 -3.69 11.63
C ILE A 185 -0.49 -4.29 12.31
N THR A 186 0.69 -3.95 11.83
CA THR A 186 1.98 -4.37 12.40
C THR A 186 2.97 -3.22 12.31
N GLU A 187 3.99 -3.19 13.15
CA GLU A 187 5.09 -2.24 12.98
C GLU A 187 5.93 -2.57 11.73
N TYR A 188 6.68 -1.58 11.26
CA TYR A 188 7.54 -1.66 10.07
C TYR A 188 8.64 -2.73 10.15
N ASP A 189 8.84 -3.35 11.30
CA ASP A 189 9.79 -4.44 11.54
C ASP A 189 9.08 -5.79 11.77
N ALA A 190 7.79 -5.87 11.44
CA ALA A 190 6.89 -6.99 11.70
C ALA A 190 6.60 -7.27 13.19
N GLY A 191 6.98 -6.36 14.08
CA GLY A 191 6.61 -6.40 15.49
C GLY A 191 5.14 -6.04 15.73
N ASN A 192 4.68 -6.32 16.95
CA ASN A 192 3.43 -5.81 17.51
C ASN A 192 2.18 -6.01 16.61
N LEU A 193 2.08 -7.17 15.95
CA LEU A 193 0.94 -7.54 15.13
C LEU A 193 -0.37 -7.49 15.92
N THR A 194 -1.35 -6.74 15.41
CA THR A 194 -2.66 -6.55 16.03
C THR A 194 -3.76 -6.65 14.97
N THR A 195 -4.86 -7.35 15.27
CA THR A 195 -6.07 -7.33 14.44
C THR A 195 -6.95 -6.15 14.83
N VAL A 196 -7.26 -5.26 13.88
CA VAL A 196 -8.08 -4.06 14.10
C VAL A 196 -9.52 -4.23 13.62
N PHE A 197 -9.77 -5.20 12.74
CA PHE A 197 -11.12 -5.56 12.31
C PHE A 197 -11.21 -7.04 11.90
N GLU A 198 -12.33 -7.68 12.22
CA GLU A 198 -12.67 -9.04 11.83
C GLU A 198 -14.15 -9.08 11.44
N GLY A 199 -14.46 -9.51 10.21
CA GLY A 199 -15.83 -9.54 9.70
C GLY A 199 -15.93 -9.65 8.19
N PRO A 200 -17.16 -9.62 7.63
CA PRO A 200 -17.37 -9.64 6.18
C PRO A 200 -17.02 -8.30 5.54
N PHE A 201 -15.88 -8.23 4.85
CA PHE A 201 -15.46 -7.08 4.04
C PHE A 201 -14.84 -7.52 2.71
N LEU A 202 -14.77 -6.59 1.75
CA LEU A 202 -14.06 -6.78 0.50
C LEU A 202 -12.57 -6.50 0.72
N ASN A 203 -11.74 -7.54 0.62
CA ASN A 203 -10.29 -7.47 0.87
C ASN A 203 -9.54 -6.44 0.01
N SER A 204 -10.12 -6.04 -1.13
CA SER A 204 -9.51 -5.13 -2.11
C SER A 204 -9.57 -3.65 -1.74
N LEU A 205 -10.32 -3.26 -0.71
CA LEU A 205 -10.57 -1.86 -0.39
C LEU A 205 -10.35 -1.56 1.09
N VAL A 206 -9.10 -1.75 1.56
CA VAL A 206 -8.67 -1.35 2.89
C VAL A 206 -7.56 -0.32 2.77
N PHE A 207 -7.84 0.92 3.15
CA PHE A 207 -6.89 2.03 3.06
C PHE A 207 -6.75 2.75 4.41
N PRO A 208 -5.54 3.04 4.88
CA PRO A 208 -5.38 3.92 6.01
C PRO A 208 -5.84 5.33 5.63
N TRP A 209 -6.63 5.94 6.51
CA TRP A 209 -7.12 7.30 6.31
C TRP A 209 -5.95 8.29 6.41
N PRO A 210 -5.91 9.40 5.64
CA PRO A 210 -4.76 10.31 5.61
C PRO A 210 -4.33 10.87 6.97
N ASP A 211 -5.24 10.94 7.94
CA ASP A 211 -4.95 11.43 9.29
C ASP A 211 -4.36 10.36 10.23
N GLY A 212 -4.25 9.12 9.78
CA GLY A 212 -3.74 7.99 10.55
C GLY A 212 -4.61 7.57 11.75
N THR A 213 -5.84 8.05 11.85
CA THR A 213 -6.72 7.70 12.99
C THR A 213 -7.70 6.59 12.65
N SER A 214 -7.74 6.15 11.39
CA SER A 214 -8.78 5.26 10.90
C SER A 214 -8.33 4.51 9.66
N ILE A 215 -9.08 3.47 9.30
CA ILE A 215 -9.03 2.78 8.01
C ILE A 215 -10.39 2.90 7.32
N ALA A 216 -10.41 3.02 6.00
CA ALA A 216 -11.59 2.84 5.19
C ALA A 216 -11.70 1.38 4.77
N ILE A 217 -12.88 0.78 4.92
CA ILE A 217 -13.19 -0.59 4.46
C ILE A 217 -14.49 -0.60 3.65
N VAL A 218 -14.65 -1.56 2.74
CA VAL A 218 -15.95 -1.85 2.12
C VAL A 218 -16.54 -3.12 2.73
N ALA A 219 -17.69 -3.00 3.40
CA ALA A 219 -18.30 -4.10 4.15
C ALA A 219 -19.81 -4.16 3.94
N ARG A 220 -20.41 -5.28 4.33
CA ARG A 220 -21.87 -5.42 4.49
C ARG A 220 -22.15 -6.15 5.79
N PHE A 221 -23.14 -5.70 6.55
CA PHE A 221 -23.41 -6.26 7.89
C PHE A 221 -24.59 -7.24 7.93
N SER A 222 -25.23 -7.48 6.79
CA SER A 222 -26.20 -8.55 6.58
C SER A 222 -26.23 -8.96 5.11
N GLN A 223 -26.81 -10.12 4.78
CA GLN A 223 -26.83 -10.63 3.41
C GLN A 223 -27.72 -9.80 2.47
N ASP A 224 -28.76 -9.15 3.02
CA ASP A 224 -29.78 -8.41 2.26
C ASP A 224 -29.44 -6.93 2.05
N VAL A 225 -28.27 -6.48 2.49
CA VAL A 225 -27.84 -5.08 2.41
C VAL A 225 -26.65 -4.95 1.45
N PRO A 226 -26.63 -3.93 0.57
CA PRO A 226 -25.50 -3.69 -0.32
C PRO A 226 -24.22 -3.37 0.45
N TYR A 227 -23.08 -3.58 -0.19
CA TYR A 227 -21.79 -3.14 0.35
C TYR A 227 -21.77 -1.61 0.49
N ASN A 228 -21.20 -1.13 1.59
CA ASN A 228 -20.97 0.29 1.85
C ASN A 228 -19.53 0.54 2.31
N ILE A 229 -19.05 1.77 2.12
CA ILE A 229 -17.76 2.23 2.62
C ILE A 229 -17.93 2.66 4.08
N TYR A 230 -17.15 2.07 4.98
CA TYR A 230 -17.11 2.39 6.41
C TYR A 230 -15.73 2.91 6.80
N ARG A 231 -15.70 3.90 7.70
CA ARG A 231 -14.49 4.36 8.38
C ARG A 231 -14.40 3.71 9.75
N ILE A 232 -13.37 2.93 10.01
CA ILE A 232 -13.11 2.29 11.30
C ILE A 232 -11.99 3.03 12.01
N GLY A 233 -12.23 3.52 13.22
CA GLY A 233 -11.22 4.17 14.04
C GLY A 233 -10.17 3.17 14.57
N LEU A 234 -8.91 3.55 14.48
CA LEU A 234 -7.79 2.88 15.14
C LEU A 234 -7.69 3.47 16.56
N ARG A 235 -7.71 2.61 17.59
CA ARG A 235 -7.60 2.99 19.00
C ARG A 235 -6.33 2.43 19.61
#